data_AF-A0A182J546-F1
#
_entry.id   AF-A0A182J546-F1
#
_cell.length_a   1.000
_cell.length_b   1.000
_cell.length_c   1.000
_cell.angle_alpha   90.00
_cell.angle_beta   90.00
_cell.angle_gamma   90.00
#
_symmetry.space_group_name_H-M   'P 1'
#
loop_
_entity.id
_entity.type
_entity.pdbx_description
1 polymer ?
#
loop_
_entity_poly.entity_id
_entity_poly.type
_entity_poly.pdbx_seq_one_letter_code
_entity_poly.pdbx_strand_id
1 'polypeptide(L)'
;MRLTVVAIALGLVALTSAAYYPTSQPVTGVKYADKEFLYKQKFFFEVLRNIHLPLQFEEYLPYTKSYVTDESKYTNFQEVVEFFNYYKVGILGKGELFSIYNKEYMKQTYLVFTFFFNSVDFDTFYKNVVWARENVNEGIFIQALTMAVFHRPDLKGFVLPAIYEIYPNVIPMKTSGEKFFDFSVFARQKRINHKPFSYTLDVYSEAAGKGVVRVYMGPKFYDFKQLEYLKKYFVEVDQYLYDFVAGKNTIVRNSRDFYYSVRDRTTYTDLYKKIMTAYNGGEKFILDNSEAHCGFPDRLLLPKGLPSGYEMTFYFIVTPYYAPKVQQFSTYDYTYSCGVGSGSKYIDDLPFGYPLDRDIDFSYFYTKNMYFKDVLIYHSDEVKPF
;
A
#
# COMPACT_ATOMS: atom_id res chain seq x y z
N MET A 1 26.34 31.06 46.85
CA MET A 1 25.01 30.62 46.36
C MET A 1 25.19 30.04 44.97
N ARG A 2 25.07 28.71 44.83
CA ARG A 2 25.28 27.99 43.57
C ARG A 2 24.03 28.12 42.70
N LEU A 3 24.17 28.62 41.47
CA LEU A 3 23.13 28.53 40.44
C LEU A 3 23.17 27.13 39.82
N THR A 4 22.11 26.35 40.04
CA THR A 4 21.90 25.07 39.38
C THR A 4 21.11 25.33 38.10
N VAL A 5 21.80 25.35 36.96
CA VAL A 5 21.18 25.33 35.63
C VAL A 5 20.73 23.89 35.38
N VAL A 6 19.43 23.65 35.43
CA VAL A 6 18.85 22.36 35.00
C VAL A 6 18.76 22.39 33.48
N ALA A 7 19.79 21.85 32.84
CA ALA A 7 19.75 21.50 31.42
C ALA A 7 18.82 20.28 31.28
N ILE A 8 17.59 20.51 30.81
CA ILE A 8 16.73 19.44 30.34
C ILE A 8 17.32 18.99 29.00
N ALA A 9 18.11 17.92 29.05
CA ALA A 9 18.55 17.20 27.87
C ALA A 9 17.31 16.64 27.17
N LEU A 10 16.86 17.33 26.12
CA LEU A 10 15.95 16.79 25.11
C LEU A 10 16.67 15.61 24.47
N GLY A 11 16.37 14.41 24.97
CA GLY A 11 16.75 13.16 24.32
C GLY A 11 16.20 13.18 22.91
N LEU A 12 17.11 13.20 21.94
CA LEU A 12 16.87 12.83 20.55
C LEU A 12 16.31 11.41 20.52
N VAL A 13 14.99 11.29 20.62
CA VAL A 13 14.29 10.10 20.17
C VAL A 13 14.40 10.15 18.66
N ALA A 14 15.26 9.29 18.10
CA ALA A 14 15.24 8.98 16.69
C ALA A 14 13.79 8.64 16.32
N LEU A 15 13.16 9.53 15.56
CA LEU A 15 11.89 9.27 14.89
C LEU A 15 12.19 8.22 13.81
N THR A 16 12.31 6.96 14.21
CA THR A 16 12.26 5.85 13.27
C THR A 16 10.86 5.84 12.68
N SER A 17 10.80 6.25 11.43
CA SER A 17 9.65 6.21 10.55
C SER A 17 9.14 4.77 10.43
N ALA A 18 8.14 4.42 11.22
CA ALA A 18 7.30 3.27 10.93
C ALA A 18 5.95 3.81 10.47
N ALA A 19 5.61 3.60 9.19
CA ALA A 19 4.20 3.51 8.84
C ALA A 19 3.62 2.35 9.66
N TYR A 20 2.42 2.49 10.23
CA TYR A 20 1.86 1.46 11.08
C TYR A 20 1.74 0.14 10.32
N TYR A 21 2.54 -0.81 10.78
CA TYR A 21 2.54 -2.19 10.37
C TYR A 21 1.85 -2.97 11.48
N PRO A 22 0.99 -3.96 11.17
CA PRO A 22 0.46 -4.85 12.19
C PRO A 22 1.55 -5.37 13.11
N THR A 23 1.39 -5.08 14.40
CA THR A 23 2.25 -5.49 15.50
C THR A 23 2.13 -6.99 15.81
N SER A 24 1.93 -7.85 14.81
CA SER A 24 1.97 -9.30 15.00
C SER A 24 3.39 -9.88 14.99
N GLN A 25 4.42 -9.10 14.64
CA GLN A 25 5.81 -9.44 14.98
C GLN A 25 6.63 -8.19 15.34
N PRO A 26 7.27 -8.12 16.52
CA PRO A 26 8.32 -7.15 16.75
C PRO A 26 9.45 -7.46 15.75
N VAL A 27 9.69 -6.56 14.80
CA VAL A 27 10.87 -6.66 13.95
C VAL A 27 12.07 -6.33 14.83
N THR A 28 12.60 -7.32 15.52
CA THR A 28 13.86 -7.22 16.25
C THR A 28 14.99 -7.13 15.23
N GLY A 29 15.44 -5.90 14.94
CA GLY A 29 16.60 -5.61 14.10
C GLY A 29 16.25 -5.08 12.70
N VAL A 30 16.95 -4.03 12.27
CA VAL A 30 16.84 -3.49 10.91
C VAL A 30 17.35 -4.54 9.93
N LYS A 31 16.47 -5.02 9.03
CA LYS A 31 16.84 -5.92 7.94
C LYS A 31 17.33 -5.10 6.74
N TYR A 32 18.41 -5.56 6.13
CA TYR A 32 18.98 -4.94 4.94
C TYR A 32 18.92 -5.91 3.77
N ALA A 33 18.72 -5.37 2.57
CA ALA A 33 18.75 -6.15 1.35
C ALA A 33 20.13 -6.76 1.10
N ASP A 34 20.16 -8.02 0.68
CA ASP A 34 21.37 -8.66 0.17
C ASP A 34 21.59 -8.34 -1.32
N LYS A 35 22.71 -8.84 -1.87
CA LYS A 35 23.08 -8.57 -3.27
C LYS A 35 22.10 -9.21 -4.27
N GLU A 36 21.51 -10.35 -3.93
CA GLU A 36 20.56 -11.04 -4.78
C GLU A 36 19.25 -10.25 -4.87
N PHE A 37 18.73 -9.77 -3.74
CA PHE A 37 17.59 -8.88 -3.67
C PHE A 37 17.84 -7.61 -4.49
N LEU A 38 18.98 -6.95 -4.28
CA LEU A 38 19.29 -5.71 -5.00
C LEU A 38 19.37 -5.91 -6.51
N TYR A 39 19.92 -7.05 -6.97
CA TYR A 39 19.94 -7.42 -8.38
C TYR A 39 18.52 -7.58 -8.96
N LYS A 40 17.66 -8.37 -8.30
CA LYS A 40 16.27 -8.60 -8.73
C LYS A 40 15.45 -7.31 -8.68
N GLN A 41 15.66 -6.49 -7.65
CA GLN A 41 14.96 -5.22 -7.49
C GLN A 41 15.35 -4.24 -8.60
N LYS A 42 16.66 -4.10 -8.90
CA LYS A 42 17.19 -3.34 -10.05
C LYS A 42 16.49 -3.79 -11.35
N PHE A 43 16.42 -5.09 -11.59
CA PHE A 43 15.77 -5.65 -12.78
C PHE A 43 14.34 -5.14 -12.98
N PHE A 44 13.50 -5.15 -11.92
CA PHE A 44 12.12 -4.66 -12.03
C PHE A 44 12.03 -3.16 -12.35
N PHE A 45 12.91 -2.32 -11.80
CA PHE A 45 12.97 -0.91 -12.16
C PHE A 45 13.30 -0.74 -13.64
N GLU A 46 14.31 -1.45 -14.12
CA GLU A 46 14.83 -1.28 -15.47
C GLU A 46 13.89 -1.83 -16.54
N VAL A 47 13.25 -2.98 -16.30
CA VAL A 47 12.31 -3.57 -17.26
C VAL A 47 10.98 -2.82 -17.34
N LEU A 48 10.63 -2.02 -16.33
CA LEU A 48 9.46 -1.13 -16.33
C LEU A 48 9.79 0.29 -16.79
N ARG A 49 11.08 0.62 -16.97
CA ARG A 49 11.51 1.94 -17.42
C ARG A 49 11.10 2.19 -18.86
N ASN A 50 10.49 3.35 -19.09
CA ASN A 50 10.10 3.84 -20.42
C ASN A 50 9.33 2.79 -21.23
N ILE A 51 8.25 2.23 -20.66
CA ILE A 51 7.59 1.03 -21.19
C ILE A 51 7.17 1.13 -22.68
N HIS A 52 6.86 2.33 -23.14
CA HIS A 52 6.46 2.62 -24.52
C HIS A 52 7.63 2.74 -25.51
N LEU A 53 8.87 2.66 -25.03
CA LEU A 53 10.09 2.66 -25.83
C LEU A 53 10.72 1.27 -25.80
N PRO A 54 11.52 0.93 -26.83
CA PRO A 54 12.36 -0.26 -26.80
C PRO A 54 13.28 -0.27 -25.57
N LEU A 55 13.54 -1.45 -25.04
CA LEU A 55 14.46 -1.69 -23.93
C LEU A 55 15.87 -1.23 -24.31
N GLN A 56 16.47 -0.39 -23.46
CA GLN A 56 17.76 0.25 -23.74
C GLN A 56 18.94 -0.38 -22.97
N PHE A 57 18.68 -1.36 -22.11
CA PHE A 57 19.71 -1.98 -21.28
C PHE A 57 20.38 -3.13 -22.04
N GLU A 58 21.66 -2.95 -22.39
CA GLU A 58 22.45 -3.92 -23.18
C GLU A 58 22.44 -5.33 -22.57
N GLU A 59 22.49 -5.42 -21.24
CA GLU A 59 22.40 -6.67 -20.45
C GLU A 59 21.18 -7.52 -20.83
N TYR A 60 20.09 -6.89 -21.25
CA TYR A 60 18.81 -7.54 -21.50
C TYR A 60 18.58 -7.85 -22.99
N LEU A 61 19.26 -7.16 -23.89
CA LEU A 61 19.06 -7.29 -25.34
C LEU A 61 19.16 -8.74 -25.85
N PRO A 62 20.09 -9.59 -25.38
CA PRO A 62 20.18 -10.98 -25.83
C PRO A 62 18.90 -11.81 -25.60
N TYR A 63 18.10 -11.46 -24.59
CA TYR A 63 16.90 -12.20 -24.19
C TYR A 63 15.61 -11.65 -24.81
N THR A 64 15.70 -10.64 -25.67
CA THR A 64 14.52 -10.02 -26.32
C THR A 64 13.98 -10.83 -27.50
N LYS A 65 14.79 -11.75 -28.05
CA LYS A 65 14.51 -12.42 -29.33
C LYS A 65 13.77 -13.73 -29.19
N SER A 66 13.96 -14.45 -28.09
CA SER A 66 13.31 -15.73 -27.83
C SER A 66 12.92 -15.85 -26.37
N TYR A 67 11.81 -16.56 -26.14
CA TYR A 67 11.37 -16.97 -24.82
C TYR A 67 11.73 -18.42 -24.55
N VAL A 68 11.70 -18.83 -23.28
CA VAL A 68 12.03 -20.20 -22.87
C VAL A 68 10.89 -21.14 -23.28
N THR A 69 11.19 -22.21 -24.00
CA THR A 69 10.19 -23.21 -24.44
C THR A 69 10.38 -24.60 -23.83
N ASP A 70 11.45 -24.78 -23.06
CA ASP A 70 11.77 -26.04 -22.37
C ASP A 70 10.73 -26.32 -21.26
N GLU A 71 10.03 -27.45 -21.36
CA GLU A 71 9.02 -27.89 -20.41
C GLU A 71 9.56 -28.00 -18.98
N SER A 72 10.82 -28.44 -18.82
CA SER A 72 11.45 -28.61 -17.49
C SER A 72 11.65 -27.30 -16.74
N LYS A 73 11.49 -26.17 -17.43
CA LYS A 73 11.59 -24.81 -16.87
C LYS A 73 10.26 -24.27 -16.35
N TYR A 74 9.20 -25.06 -16.37
CA TYR A 74 7.88 -24.65 -15.89
C TYR A 74 7.28 -25.62 -14.87
N THR A 75 6.66 -25.07 -13.82
CA THR A 75 5.94 -25.85 -12.79
C THR A 75 4.64 -26.44 -13.33
N ASN A 76 3.96 -25.71 -14.22
CA ASN A 76 2.78 -26.19 -14.94
C ASN A 76 2.91 -25.80 -16.41
N PHE A 77 3.50 -26.69 -17.21
CA PHE A 77 3.74 -26.42 -18.61
C PHE A 77 2.46 -26.38 -19.45
N GLN A 78 1.40 -27.09 -19.05
CA GLN A 78 0.13 -27.11 -19.79
C GLN A 78 -0.49 -25.71 -19.88
N GLU A 79 -0.50 -24.95 -18.78
CA GLU A 79 -0.97 -23.55 -18.78
C GLU A 79 -0.10 -22.63 -19.66
N VAL A 80 1.20 -22.91 -19.75
CA VAL A 80 2.13 -22.13 -20.57
C VAL A 80 1.96 -22.46 -22.06
N VAL A 81 1.64 -23.70 -22.41
CA VAL A 81 1.32 -24.11 -23.78
C VAL A 81 0.09 -23.38 -24.31
N GLU A 82 -0.90 -23.08 -23.47
CA GLU A 82 -2.04 -22.26 -23.87
C GLU A 82 -1.60 -20.85 -24.31
N PHE A 83 -0.69 -20.23 -23.56
CA PHE A 83 -0.09 -18.96 -23.95
C PHE A 83 0.65 -19.07 -25.30
N PHE A 84 1.48 -20.10 -25.49
CA PHE A 84 2.22 -20.29 -26.75
C PHE A 84 1.29 -20.44 -27.96
N ASN A 85 0.21 -21.20 -27.81
CA ASN A 85 -0.76 -21.37 -28.88
C ASN A 85 -1.50 -20.07 -29.18
N TYR A 86 -1.86 -19.31 -28.15
CA TYR A 86 -2.52 -18.02 -28.30
C TYR A 86 -1.63 -16.99 -28.99
N TYR A 87 -0.37 -16.91 -28.57
CA TYR A 87 0.59 -15.97 -29.11
C TYR A 87 0.86 -16.21 -30.61
N LYS A 88 0.87 -17.47 -31.06
CA LYS A 88 0.99 -17.83 -32.49
C LYS A 88 -0.19 -17.34 -33.34
N VAL A 89 -1.39 -17.31 -32.78
CA VAL A 89 -2.59 -16.81 -33.46
C VAL A 89 -2.58 -15.28 -33.50
N GLY A 90 -2.09 -14.65 -32.43
CA GLY A 90 -1.94 -13.21 -32.30
C GLY A 90 -2.59 -12.70 -31.01
N ILE A 91 -1.91 -11.75 -30.38
CA ILE A 91 -2.42 -11.01 -29.22
C ILE A 91 -2.53 -9.52 -29.58
N LEU A 92 -3.06 -8.71 -28.65
CA LEU A 92 -3.11 -7.27 -28.78
C LEU A 92 -1.70 -6.72 -29.13
N GLY A 93 -1.63 -5.92 -30.19
CA GLY A 93 -0.38 -5.31 -30.65
C GLY A 93 0.17 -4.27 -29.67
N LYS A 94 1.47 -4.00 -29.75
CA LYS A 94 2.10 -2.91 -29.00
C LYS A 94 1.57 -1.55 -29.44
N GLY A 95 1.43 -0.63 -28.49
CA GLY A 95 0.87 0.71 -28.72
C GLY A 95 -0.66 0.76 -28.83
N GLU A 96 -1.35 -0.37 -28.96
CA GLU A 96 -2.81 -0.44 -28.94
C GLU A 96 -3.38 -0.18 -27.55
N LEU A 97 -4.60 0.36 -27.51
CA LEU A 97 -5.29 0.67 -26.25
C LEU A 97 -5.69 -0.61 -25.50
N PHE A 98 -5.11 -0.78 -24.32
CA PHE A 98 -5.45 -1.87 -23.40
C PHE A 98 -6.48 -1.44 -22.36
N SER A 99 -7.43 -2.33 -22.09
CA SER A 99 -8.34 -2.26 -20.94
C SER A 99 -8.58 -3.65 -20.40
N ILE A 100 -8.35 -3.84 -19.09
CA ILE A 100 -8.59 -5.11 -18.40
C ILE A 100 -10.06 -5.53 -18.41
N TYR A 101 -10.99 -4.59 -18.67
CA TYR A 101 -12.42 -4.88 -18.75
C TYR A 101 -12.84 -5.50 -20.09
N ASN A 102 -11.97 -5.47 -21.10
CA ASN A 102 -12.19 -6.23 -22.31
C ASN A 102 -11.88 -7.72 -22.02
N LYS A 103 -12.87 -8.60 -22.21
CA LYS A 103 -12.74 -10.05 -21.91
C LYS A 103 -11.57 -10.71 -22.64
N GLU A 104 -11.32 -10.29 -23.87
CA GLU A 104 -10.24 -10.83 -24.69
C GLU A 104 -8.87 -10.41 -24.14
N TYR A 105 -8.70 -9.13 -23.81
CA TYR A 105 -7.45 -8.63 -23.24
C TYR A 105 -7.20 -9.15 -21.82
N MET A 106 -8.26 -9.36 -21.03
CA MET A 106 -8.18 -10.04 -19.74
C MET A 106 -7.66 -11.47 -19.89
N LYS A 107 -8.19 -12.23 -20.87
CA LYS A 107 -7.71 -13.58 -21.17
C LYS A 107 -6.24 -13.57 -21.59
N GLN A 108 -5.85 -12.67 -22.48
CA GLN A 108 -4.44 -12.52 -22.90
C GLN A 108 -3.54 -12.16 -21.71
N THR A 109 -3.99 -11.29 -20.82
CA THR A 109 -3.27 -10.93 -19.59
C THR A 109 -3.08 -12.13 -18.67
N TYR A 110 -4.13 -12.94 -18.49
CA TYR A 110 -4.05 -14.17 -17.71
C TYR A 110 -3.03 -15.15 -18.30
N LEU A 111 -3.00 -15.33 -19.61
CA LEU A 111 -2.05 -16.22 -20.29
C LEU A 111 -0.59 -15.73 -20.17
N VAL A 112 -0.35 -14.43 -20.27
CA VAL A 112 1.00 -13.88 -20.03
C VAL A 112 1.38 -13.99 -18.55
N PHE A 113 0.42 -13.83 -17.64
CA PHE A 113 0.62 -14.06 -16.22
C PHE A 113 1.02 -15.51 -15.92
N THR A 114 0.31 -16.52 -16.46
CA THR A 114 0.65 -17.93 -16.22
C THR A 114 2.02 -18.29 -16.80
N PHE A 115 2.40 -17.71 -17.94
CA PHE A 115 3.74 -17.82 -18.52
C PHE A 115 4.84 -17.33 -17.57
N PHE A 116 4.62 -16.21 -16.87
CA PHE A 116 5.57 -15.72 -15.85
C PHE A 116 5.49 -16.54 -14.56
N PHE A 117 4.28 -16.72 -14.02
CA PHE A 117 4.03 -17.33 -12.72
C PHE A 117 4.61 -18.74 -12.64
N ASN A 118 4.45 -19.54 -13.69
CA ASN A 118 4.89 -20.93 -13.72
C ASN A 118 6.39 -21.12 -13.98
N SER A 119 7.20 -20.06 -14.12
CA SER A 119 8.66 -20.22 -14.30
C SER A 119 9.30 -20.85 -13.04
N VAL A 120 10.09 -21.93 -13.18
CA VAL A 120 10.62 -22.68 -12.01
C VAL A 120 11.61 -21.89 -11.17
N ASP A 121 12.36 -20.98 -11.79
CA ASP A 121 13.41 -20.18 -11.17
C ASP A 121 13.38 -18.73 -11.68
N PHE A 122 14.14 -17.85 -11.00
CA PHE A 122 14.21 -16.45 -11.37
C PHE A 122 14.87 -16.24 -12.74
N ASP A 123 15.80 -17.10 -13.16
CA ASP A 123 16.47 -16.98 -14.47
C ASP A 123 15.49 -17.19 -15.64
N THR A 124 14.63 -18.22 -15.54
CA THR A 124 13.55 -18.47 -16.50
C THR A 124 12.56 -17.32 -16.51
N PHE A 125 12.12 -16.90 -15.32
CA PHE A 125 11.20 -15.77 -15.15
C PHE A 125 11.77 -14.50 -15.80
N TYR A 126 13.02 -14.18 -15.49
CA TYR A 126 13.76 -13.02 -16.02
C TYR A 126 13.79 -13.03 -17.54
N LYS A 127 14.18 -14.13 -18.17
CA LYS A 127 14.25 -14.26 -19.64
C LYS A 127 12.87 -14.06 -20.28
N ASN A 128 11.85 -14.68 -19.70
CA ASN A 128 10.47 -14.58 -20.17
C ASN A 128 9.92 -13.15 -20.05
N VAL A 129 10.21 -12.46 -18.95
CA VAL A 129 9.81 -11.06 -18.73
C VAL A 129 10.53 -10.12 -19.69
N VAL A 130 11.84 -10.29 -19.91
CA VAL A 130 12.60 -9.48 -20.87
C VAL A 130 12.07 -9.66 -22.29
N TRP A 131 11.78 -10.90 -22.70
CA TRP A 131 11.16 -11.17 -23.98
C TRP A 131 9.78 -10.49 -24.08
N ALA A 132 8.92 -10.68 -23.07
CA ALA A 132 7.57 -10.13 -23.09
C ALA A 132 7.54 -8.60 -23.12
N ARG A 133 8.49 -7.93 -22.44
CA ARG A 133 8.65 -6.47 -22.50
C ARG A 133 8.75 -5.94 -23.93
N GLU A 134 9.44 -6.66 -24.80
CA GLU A 134 9.61 -6.26 -26.20
C GLU A 134 8.48 -6.73 -27.12
N ASN A 135 7.80 -7.83 -26.79
CA ASN A 135 6.92 -8.55 -27.71
C ASN A 135 5.42 -8.55 -27.33
N VAL A 136 5.07 -8.04 -26.14
CA VAL A 136 3.69 -7.99 -25.62
C VAL A 136 3.24 -6.53 -25.48
N ASN A 137 1.94 -6.27 -25.69
CA ASN A 137 1.34 -4.97 -25.40
C ASN A 137 1.68 -4.48 -23.98
N GLU A 138 2.00 -3.19 -23.85
CA GLU A 138 2.52 -2.59 -22.62
C GLU A 138 1.55 -2.73 -21.44
N GLY A 139 0.25 -2.58 -21.69
CA GLY A 139 -0.78 -2.72 -20.65
C GLY A 139 -0.92 -4.16 -20.16
N ILE A 140 -0.94 -5.12 -21.10
CA ILE A 140 -0.94 -6.56 -20.79
C ILE A 140 0.31 -6.93 -20.01
N PHE A 141 1.49 -6.49 -20.48
CA PHE A 141 2.77 -6.77 -19.84
C PHE A 141 2.83 -6.23 -18.41
N ILE A 142 2.50 -4.95 -18.19
CA ILE A 142 2.54 -4.34 -16.85
C ILE A 142 1.61 -5.09 -15.90
N GLN A 143 0.38 -5.40 -16.32
CA GLN A 143 -0.59 -6.11 -15.48
C GLN A 143 -0.11 -7.52 -15.14
N ALA A 144 0.31 -8.29 -16.14
CA ALA A 144 0.79 -9.66 -15.96
C ALA A 144 2.04 -9.71 -15.07
N LEU A 145 3.01 -8.80 -15.28
CA LEU A 145 4.20 -8.70 -14.45
C LEU A 145 3.85 -8.31 -13.01
N THR A 146 2.96 -7.34 -12.82
CA THR A 146 2.50 -6.93 -11.48
C THR A 146 1.86 -8.10 -10.73
N MET A 147 0.97 -8.84 -11.39
CA MET A 147 0.37 -10.04 -10.81
C MET A 147 1.43 -11.11 -10.49
N ALA A 148 2.37 -11.35 -11.40
CA ALA A 148 3.40 -12.37 -11.17
C ALA A 148 4.30 -12.02 -9.98
N VAL A 149 4.76 -10.77 -9.87
CA VAL A 149 5.56 -10.28 -8.73
C VAL A 149 4.80 -10.42 -7.42
N PHE A 150 3.50 -10.11 -7.41
CA PHE A 150 2.67 -10.20 -6.21
C PHE A 150 2.36 -11.65 -5.82
N HIS A 151 2.16 -12.56 -6.77
CA HIS A 151 1.72 -13.92 -6.44
C HIS A 151 2.86 -14.93 -6.29
N ARG A 152 4.06 -14.67 -6.85
CA ARG A 152 5.20 -15.58 -6.76
C ARG A 152 5.85 -15.56 -5.36
N PRO A 153 6.01 -16.72 -4.68
CA PRO A 153 6.58 -16.78 -3.34
C PRO A 153 8.02 -16.25 -3.25
N ASP A 154 8.83 -16.44 -4.30
CA ASP A 154 10.22 -15.98 -4.38
C ASP A 154 10.35 -14.47 -4.64
N LEU A 155 9.24 -13.79 -4.94
CA LEU A 155 9.17 -12.35 -5.23
C LEU A 155 8.46 -11.53 -4.15
N LYS A 156 8.24 -12.11 -2.97
CA LYS A 156 7.69 -11.36 -1.83
C LYS A 156 8.64 -10.27 -1.35
N GLY A 157 8.08 -9.08 -1.10
CA GLY A 157 8.83 -7.90 -0.65
C GLY A 157 9.50 -7.08 -1.75
N PHE A 158 9.42 -7.49 -3.03
CA PHE A 158 9.85 -6.62 -4.12
C PHE A 158 8.85 -5.49 -4.35
N VAL A 159 9.39 -4.31 -4.65
CA VAL A 159 8.63 -3.09 -4.82
C VAL A 159 8.61 -2.71 -6.29
N LEU A 160 7.42 -2.56 -6.87
CA LEU A 160 7.29 -2.02 -8.23
C LEU A 160 7.19 -0.48 -8.20
N PRO A 161 7.65 0.23 -9.24
CA PRO A 161 7.45 1.66 -9.35
C PRO A 161 5.96 2.03 -9.32
N ALA A 162 5.67 3.27 -8.94
CA ALA A 162 4.30 3.74 -8.97
C ALA A 162 3.75 3.78 -10.41
N ILE A 163 2.53 3.26 -10.61
CA ILE A 163 1.91 3.15 -11.95
C ILE A 163 1.86 4.49 -12.70
N TYR A 164 1.69 5.60 -11.98
CA TYR A 164 1.66 6.95 -12.54
C TYR A 164 3.02 7.47 -13.01
N GLU A 165 4.13 6.82 -12.66
CA GLU A 165 5.47 7.13 -13.18
C GLU A 165 5.83 6.26 -14.39
N ILE A 166 5.39 4.99 -14.41
CA ILE A 166 5.72 4.05 -15.51
C ILE A 166 4.71 4.08 -16.66
N TYR A 167 3.49 4.53 -16.40
CA TYR A 167 2.41 4.60 -17.38
C TYR A 167 1.68 5.95 -17.29
N PRO A 168 2.36 7.09 -17.55
CA PRO A 168 1.85 8.43 -17.24
C PRO A 168 0.59 8.82 -18.02
N ASN A 169 0.27 8.13 -19.12
CA ASN A 169 -0.95 8.35 -19.92
C ASN A 169 -2.25 8.14 -19.12
N VAL A 170 -2.21 7.47 -17.96
CA VAL A 170 -3.36 7.37 -17.03
C VAL A 170 -3.64 8.65 -16.24
N ILE A 171 -2.69 9.60 -16.23
CA ILE A 171 -2.93 10.96 -15.76
C ILE A 171 -3.07 11.84 -17.01
N PRO A 172 -4.11 12.69 -17.11
CA PRO A 172 -4.29 13.57 -18.25
C PRO A 172 -3.18 14.62 -18.31
N MET A 173 -2.06 14.26 -18.94
CA MET A 173 -1.05 15.20 -19.42
C MET A 173 -1.43 15.57 -20.84
N LYS A 174 -1.75 16.85 -21.09
CA LYS A 174 -1.89 17.34 -22.46
C LYS A 174 -0.52 17.29 -23.14
N THR A 175 -0.25 16.25 -23.89
CA THR A 175 0.97 16.13 -24.71
C THR A 175 0.63 16.45 -26.16
N SER A 176 1.14 17.57 -26.67
CA SER A 176 1.31 17.79 -28.10
C SER A 176 2.37 16.81 -28.64
N GLY A 177 2.17 16.32 -29.86
CA GLY A 177 2.94 15.24 -30.46
C GLY A 177 4.46 15.43 -30.47
N GLU A 178 5.14 14.28 -30.66
CA GLU A 178 6.58 13.99 -30.59
C GLU A 178 7.06 13.48 -29.21
N LYS A 179 7.28 12.16 -29.14
CA LYS A 179 7.62 11.40 -27.93
C LYS A 179 9.12 11.08 -27.85
N PHE A 180 10.00 12.06 -27.65
CA PHE A 180 11.39 11.76 -27.25
C PHE A 180 11.96 12.92 -26.44
N PHE A 181 12.38 12.66 -25.19
CA PHE A 181 13.04 13.65 -24.36
C PHE A 181 14.33 13.03 -23.77
N ASP A 182 15.49 13.59 -24.12
CA ASP A 182 16.78 13.37 -23.43
C ASP A 182 16.85 14.12 -22.07
N PHE A 183 15.69 14.53 -21.56
CA PHE A 183 15.54 15.28 -20.33
C PHE A 183 14.40 14.70 -19.49
N SER A 184 14.48 14.89 -18.19
CA SER A 184 13.44 14.44 -17.26
C SER A 184 12.22 15.35 -17.32
N VAL A 185 11.03 14.76 -17.51
CA VAL A 185 9.75 15.47 -17.42
C VAL A 185 9.13 15.23 -16.07
N PHE A 186 8.81 16.30 -15.35
CA PHE A 186 8.12 16.23 -14.06
C PHE A 186 6.76 16.89 -14.16
N ALA A 187 5.72 16.20 -13.68
CA ALA A 187 4.41 16.79 -13.47
C ALA A 187 4.28 17.26 -12.02
N ARG A 188 3.80 18.50 -11.83
CA ARG A 188 3.53 19.06 -10.49
C ARG A 188 2.04 19.32 -10.34
N GLN A 189 1.47 18.75 -9.28
CA GLN A 189 0.07 18.96 -8.92
C GLN A 189 -0.03 19.38 -7.45
N LYS A 190 -0.89 20.36 -7.15
CA LYS A 190 -1.29 20.65 -5.78
C LYS A 190 -2.14 19.48 -5.28
N ARG A 191 -1.71 18.84 -4.19
CA ARG A 191 -2.42 17.72 -3.56
C ARG A 191 -2.81 18.11 -2.15
N ILE A 192 -4.02 17.78 -1.76
CA ILE A 192 -4.48 17.98 -0.38
C ILE A 192 -3.59 17.18 0.59
N ASN A 193 -3.41 17.74 1.78
CA ASN A 193 -2.65 17.12 2.85
C ASN A 193 -3.16 17.64 4.21
N HIS A 194 -2.72 17.03 5.30
CA HIS A 194 -3.03 17.46 6.66
C HIS A 194 -1.76 17.54 7.52
N LYS A 195 -1.83 18.31 8.62
CA LYS A 195 -0.81 18.25 9.68
C LYS A 195 -1.04 16.99 10.51
N PRO A 196 0.01 16.28 10.97
CA PRO A 196 -0.17 15.20 11.93
C PRO A 196 -0.93 15.69 13.16
N PHE A 197 -1.82 14.87 13.69
CA PHE A 197 -2.58 15.16 14.90
C PHE A 197 -2.57 13.95 15.82
N SER A 198 -2.95 14.17 17.07
CA SER A 198 -3.11 13.10 18.06
C SER A 198 -4.43 13.25 18.79
N TYR A 199 -4.98 12.13 19.24
CA TYR A 199 -6.04 12.11 20.23
C TYR A 199 -5.55 11.47 21.52
N THR A 200 -6.21 11.81 22.61
CA THR A 200 -5.99 11.22 23.93
C THR A 200 -7.31 10.66 24.45
N LEU A 201 -7.34 9.37 24.75
CA LEU A 201 -8.49 8.69 25.34
C LEU A 201 -8.17 8.29 26.78
N ASP A 202 -8.99 8.76 27.71
CA ASP A 202 -8.98 8.28 29.09
C ASP A 202 -10.06 7.20 29.23
N VAL A 203 -9.63 5.95 29.40
CA VAL A 203 -10.50 4.77 29.51
C VAL A 203 -10.35 4.16 30.90
N TYR A 204 -11.47 4.00 31.60
CA TYR A 204 -11.50 3.33 32.90
C TYR A 204 -11.97 1.89 32.70
N SER A 205 -11.12 0.93 33.07
CA SER A 205 -11.44 -0.49 33.02
C SER A 205 -11.62 -1.06 34.41
N GLU A 206 -12.63 -1.90 34.63
CA GLU A 206 -12.83 -2.59 35.91
C GLU A 206 -11.85 -3.76 36.10
N ALA A 207 -11.29 -4.29 35.00
CA ALA A 207 -10.37 -5.41 35.01
C ALA A 207 -9.22 -5.21 34.01
N ALA A 208 -8.10 -5.91 34.24
CA ALA A 208 -7.05 -6.01 33.24
C ALA A 208 -7.50 -6.96 32.11
N GLY A 209 -7.15 -6.63 30.86
CA GLY A 209 -7.54 -7.45 29.71
C GLY A 209 -7.22 -6.82 28.37
N LYS A 210 -7.33 -7.62 27.30
CA LYS A 210 -7.17 -7.16 25.92
C LYS A 210 -8.46 -6.54 25.41
N GLY A 211 -8.37 -5.35 24.82
CA GLY A 211 -9.47 -4.70 24.13
C GLY A 211 -9.03 -4.10 22.80
N VAL A 212 -9.99 -3.84 21.92
CA VAL A 212 -9.75 -3.24 20.61
C VAL A 212 -10.38 -1.86 20.59
N VAL A 213 -9.57 -0.85 20.27
CA VAL A 213 -10.03 0.52 20.06
C VAL A 213 -10.31 0.71 18.58
N ARG A 214 -11.50 1.18 18.23
CA ARG A 214 -11.87 1.60 16.88
C ARG A 214 -12.18 3.08 16.84
N VAL A 215 -11.75 3.71 15.76
CA VAL A 215 -11.95 5.13 15.52
C VAL A 215 -12.60 5.32 14.16
N TYR A 216 -13.75 5.96 14.16
CA TYR A 216 -14.48 6.35 12.98
C TYR A 216 -14.53 7.87 12.87
N MET A 217 -14.68 8.36 11.65
CA MET A 217 -14.91 9.76 11.35
C MET A 217 -16.10 9.88 10.40
N GLY A 218 -17.07 10.73 10.73
CA GLY A 218 -18.28 10.90 9.93
C GLY A 218 -18.87 12.31 10.04
N PRO A 219 -20.01 12.54 9.35
CA PRO A 219 -20.72 13.82 9.41
C PRO A 219 -21.15 14.16 10.83
N LYS A 220 -21.16 15.45 11.17
CA LYS A 220 -21.78 15.93 12.41
C LYS A 220 -23.28 15.63 12.41
N PHE A 221 -23.80 15.26 13.57
CA PHE A 221 -25.21 15.06 13.81
C PHE A 221 -25.63 15.72 15.13
N TYR A 222 -26.91 16.07 15.23
CA TYR A 222 -27.47 16.85 16.35
C TYR A 222 -28.42 16.02 17.22
N ASP A 223 -29.00 14.98 16.65
CA ASP A 223 -29.82 13.99 17.35
C ASP A 223 -29.18 12.62 17.17
N PHE A 224 -29.01 11.87 18.26
CA PHE A 224 -28.35 10.57 18.23
C PHE A 224 -29.06 9.56 17.31
N LYS A 225 -30.38 9.65 17.15
CA LYS A 225 -31.16 8.81 16.22
C LYS A 225 -30.75 9.03 14.77
N GLN A 226 -30.11 10.16 14.46
CA GLN A 226 -29.60 10.42 13.11
C GLN A 226 -28.49 9.47 12.71
N LEU A 227 -27.81 8.85 13.69
CA LEU A 227 -26.75 7.89 13.44
C LEU A 227 -27.25 6.71 12.58
N GLU A 228 -28.51 6.31 12.67
CA GLU A 228 -29.03 5.16 11.90
C GLU A 228 -28.91 5.36 10.39
N TYR A 229 -29.20 6.56 9.89
CA TYR A 229 -29.05 6.87 8.47
C TYR A 229 -27.67 7.43 8.11
N LEU A 230 -26.94 8.01 9.08
CA LEU A 230 -25.61 8.56 8.88
C LEU A 230 -24.47 7.55 9.03
N LYS A 231 -24.69 6.41 9.67
CA LYS A 231 -23.67 5.38 9.95
C LYS A 231 -22.89 4.97 8.71
N LYS A 232 -23.55 4.91 7.54
CA LYS A 232 -22.93 4.58 6.24
C LYS A 232 -21.91 5.61 5.74
N TYR A 233 -21.88 6.82 6.32
CA TYR A 233 -20.92 7.87 6.01
C TYR A 233 -19.79 7.96 7.05
N PHE A 234 -19.82 7.12 8.09
CA PHE A 234 -18.69 6.99 9.00
C PHE A 234 -17.64 6.08 8.36
N VAL A 235 -16.42 6.60 8.25
CA VAL A 235 -15.26 5.87 7.73
C VAL A 235 -14.39 5.47 8.91
N GLU A 236 -14.04 4.18 8.99
CA GLU A 236 -13.06 3.71 9.96
C GLU A 236 -11.67 4.25 9.58
N VAL A 237 -11.06 5.01 10.49
CA VAL A 237 -9.75 5.63 10.27
C VAL A 237 -8.64 4.96 11.07
N ASP A 238 -8.96 4.33 12.20
CA ASP A 238 -7.99 3.57 13.00
C ASP A 238 -8.62 2.38 13.73
N GLN A 239 -7.81 1.36 13.98
CA GLN A 239 -8.15 0.14 14.72
C GLN A 239 -6.86 -0.48 15.27
N TYR A 240 -6.81 -0.74 16.58
CA TYR A 240 -5.65 -1.36 17.21
C TYR A 240 -6.01 -2.09 18.51
N LEU A 241 -5.18 -3.08 18.84
CA LEU A 241 -5.24 -3.83 20.09
C LEU A 241 -4.57 -3.02 21.20
N TYR A 242 -5.15 -3.05 22.39
CA TYR A 242 -4.61 -2.40 23.59
C TYR A 242 -4.73 -3.34 24.79
N ASP A 243 -3.64 -3.44 25.56
CA ASP A 243 -3.60 -4.19 26.83
C ASP A 243 -4.01 -3.25 27.97
N PHE A 244 -5.27 -3.34 28.39
CA PHE A 244 -5.83 -2.52 29.47
C PHE A 244 -5.41 -3.05 30.84
N VAL A 245 -5.12 -2.13 31.75
CA VAL A 245 -5.01 -2.41 33.19
C VAL A 245 -6.30 -2.00 33.91
N ALA A 246 -6.55 -2.61 35.08
CA ALA A 246 -7.64 -2.16 35.95
C ALA A 246 -7.40 -0.72 36.42
N GLY A 247 -8.44 0.10 36.44
CA GLY A 247 -8.37 1.54 36.70
C GLY A 247 -8.22 2.37 35.43
N LYS A 248 -7.51 3.51 35.55
CA LYS A 248 -7.37 4.50 34.48
C LYS A 248 -6.29 4.08 33.47
N ASN A 249 -6.63 4.12 32.19
CA ASN A 249 -5.73 3.95 31.05
C ASN A 249 -5.76 5.24 30.22
N THR A 250 -4.60 5.86 29.97
CA THR A 250 -4.49 7.04 29.10
C THR A 250 -3.80 6.65 27.80
N ILE A 251 -4.57 6.60 26.72
CA ILE A 251 -4.11 6.20 25.39
C ILE A 251 -3.82 7.45 24.57
N VAL A 252 -2.59 7.60 24.09
CA VAL A 252 -2.21 8.67 23.16
C VAL A 252 -1.88 8.04 21.81
N ARG A 253 -2.60 8.46 20.76
CA ARG A 253 -2.44 7.91 19.42
C ARG A 253 -2.16 9.01 18.42
N ASN A 254 -1.14 8.85 17.58
CA ASN A 254 -0.85 9.79 16.49
C ASN A 254 -1.49 9.32 15.18
N SER A 255 -1.94 10.27 14.36
CA SER A 255 -2.53 10.00 13.05
C SER A 255 -1.58 9.25 12.11
N ARG A 256 -0.27 9.38 12.31
CA ARG A 256 0.74 8.66 11.52
C ARG A 256 0.80 7.17 11.80
N ASP A 257 0.24 6.75 12.92
CA ASP A 257 0.19 5.36 13.31
C ASP A 257 -1.13 4.70 12.89
N PHE A 258 -2.03 5.39 12.19
CA PHE A 258 -3.33 4.83 11.84
C PHE A 258 -3.20 3.66 10.86
N TYR A 259 -3.89 2.56 11.14
CA TYR A 259 -3.66 1.29 10.42
C TYR A 259 -4.01 1.32 8.92
N TYR A 260 -4.93 2.20 8.54
CA TYR A 260 -5.48 2.22 7.19
C TYR A 260 -4.62 3.02 6.20
N SER A 261 -3.69 3.83 6.71
CA SER A 261 -3.00 4.85 5.92
C SER A 261 -1.58 4.47 5.49
N VAL A 262 -1.21 4.86 4.27
CA VAL A 262 0.14 4.69 3.71
C VAL A 262 0.73 6.02 3.25
N ARG A 263 2.06 6.13 3.35
CA ARG A 263 2.80 7.31 2.90
C ARG A 263 2.80 7.40 1.38
N ASP A 264 3.22 8.56 0.91
CA ASP A 264 3.46 8.76 -0.51
C ASP A 264 4.61 7.88 -0.98
N ARG A 265 4.48 7.33 -2.19
CA ARG A 265 5.54 6.53 -2.80
C ARG A 265 6.79 7.38 -3.00
N THR A 266 7.94 6.80 -2.72
CA THR A 266 9.22 7.37 -3.16
C THR A 266 9.23 7.39 -4.70
N THR A 267 9.79 8.45 -5.30
CA THR A 267 9.87 8.55 -6.76
C THR A 267 10.70 7.40 -7.34
N TYR A 268 10.41 6.98 -8.57
CA TYR A 268 11.19 6.00 -9.32
C TYR A 268 12.69 6.34 -9.25
N THR A 269 13.03 7.62 -9.47
CA THR A 269 14.42 8.08 -9.55
C THR A 269 15.15 7.93 -8.22
N ASP A 270 14.52 8.37 -7.13
CA ASP A 270 15.13 8.28 -5.79
C ASP A 270 15.24 6.83 -5.32
N LEU A 271 14.22 6.02 -5.59
CA LEU A 271 14.21 4.62 -5.20
C LEU A 271 15.23 3.81 -6.00
N TYR A 272 15.31 4.02 -7.33
CA TYR A 272 16.36 3.41 -8.16
C TYR A 272 17.76 3.86 -7.72
N LYS A 273 17.96 5.15 -7.39
CA LYS A 273 19.24 5.64 -6.85
C LYS A 273 19.62 4.94 -5.54
N LYS A 274 18.67 4.76 -4.61
CA LYS A 274 18.90 4.00 -3.36
C LYS A 274 19.32 2.56 -3.64
N ILE A 275 18.62 1.87 -4.55
CA ILE A 275 18.94 0.51 -4.96
C ILE A 275 20.34 0.42 -5.59
N MET A 276 20.67 1.30 -6.53
CA MET A 276 21.98 1.30 -7.19
C MET A 276 23.12 1.66 -6.22
N THR A 277 22.86 2.58 -5.28
CA THR A 277 23.83 2.93 -4.23
C THR A 277 24.14 1.70 -3.37
N ALA A 278 23.12 0.98 -2.90
CA ALA A 278 23.29 -0.24 -2.13
C ALA A 278 23.96 -1.35 -2.96
N TYR A 279 23.57 -1.52 -4.21
CA TYR A 279 24.11 -2.54 -5.12
C TYR A 279 25.62 -2.35 -5.38
N ASN A 280 26.06 -1.10 -5.48
CA ASN A 280 27.46 -0.73 -5.68
C ASN A 280 28.28 -0.65 -4.38
N GLY A 281 27.75 -1.13 -3.24
CA GLY A 281 28.47 -1.18 -1.97
C GLY A 281 28.44 0.11 -1.14
N GLY A 282 27.52 1.04 -1.45
CA GLY A 282 27.28 2.25 -0.68
C GLY A 282 26.35 2.04 0.52
N GLU A 283 25.48 3.03 0.78
CA GLU A 283 24.46 2.95 1.84
C GLU A 283 23.54 1.73 1.66
N LYS A 284 23.30 0.99 2.74
CA LYS A 284 22.49 -0.23 2.70
C LYS A 284 21.01 0.07 2.55
N PHE A 285 20.31 -0.70 1.72
CA PHE A 285 18.87 -0.59 1.55
C PHE A 285 18.12 -1.32 2.66
N ILE A 286 17.24 -0.62 3.37
CA ILE A 286 16.44 -1.16 4.47
C ILE A 286 15.18 -1.85 3.92
N LEU A 287 14.85 -3.02 4.48
CA LEU A 287 13.62 -3.75 4.18
C LEU A 287 12.58 -3.51 5.30
N ASP A 288 11.87 -2.39 5.22
CA ASP A 288 10.89 -1.93 6.23
C ASP A 288 9.45 -1.79 5.70
N ASN A 289 9.20 -2.17 4.45
CA ASN A 289 7.91 -2.02 3.77
C ASN A 289 7.37 -0.58 3.73
N SER A 290 8.25 0.43 3.78
CA SER A 290 7.85 1.84 3.62
C SER A 290 7.12 2.11 2.29
N GLU A 291 7.37 1.26 1.29
CA GLU A 291 6.77 1.29 -0.04
C GLU A 291 5.62 0.27 -0.18
N ALA A 292 4.71 0.20 0.79
CA ALA A 292 3.52 -0.63 0.68
C ALA A 292 2.70 -0.26 -0.58
N HIS A 293 2.21 -1.26 -1.33
CA HIS A 293 1.43 -1.02 -2.55
C HIS A 293 -0.06 -0.78 -2.28
N CYS A 294 -0.56 -1.24 -1.14
CA CYS A 294 -1.97 -1.13 -0.80
C CYS A 294 -2.14 -0.33 0.50
N GLY A 295 -3.08 0.61 0.47
CA GLY A 295 -3.45 1.44 1.61
C GLY A 295 -4.04 2.76 1.17
N PHE A 296 -4.73 3.42 2.08
CA PHE A 296 -5.31 4.73 1.81
C PHE A 296 -4.24 5.82 1.95
N PRO A 297 -4.05 6.74 1.00
CA PRO A 297 -3.01 7.76 1.12
C PRO A 297 -3.20 8.62 2.38
N ASP A 298 -2.19 8.66 3.26
CA ASP A 298 -2.20 9.39 4.54
C ASP A 298 -2.62 10.86 4.34
N ARG A 299 -2.13 11.52 3.29
CA ARG A 299 -2.51 12.91 2.97
C ARG A 299 -4.03 13.13 2.77
N LEU A 300 -4.78 12.08 2.44
CA LEU A 300 -6.23 12.10 2.19
C LEU A 300 -7.04 11.71 3.43
N LEU A 301 -6.38 11.39 4.56
CA LEU A 301 -7.03 10.91 5.79
C LEU A 301 -8.16 11.83 6.26
N LEU A 302 -7.95 13.14 6.16
CA LEU A 302 -8.97 14.14 6.47
C LEU A 302 -9.56 14.73 5.17
N PRO A 303 -10.87 15.00 5.13
CA PRO A 303 -11.45 15.75 4.02
C PRO A 303 -10.92 17.19 3.98
N LYS A 304 -11.18 17.88 2.88
CA LYS A 304 -10.88 19.32 2.79
C LYS A 304 -11.74 20.09 3.79
N GLY A 305 -11.10 20.67 4.78
CA GLY A 305 -11.75 21.54 5.76
C GLY A 305 -12.22 22.88 5.19
N LEU A 306 -12.72 23.73 6.08
CA LEU A 306 -13.05 25.13 5.80
C LEU A 306 -12.12 26.05 6.59
N PRO A 307 -11.85 27.29 6.14
CA PRO A 307 -11.13 28.27 6.96
C PRO A 307 -11.81 28.52 8.31
N SER A 308 -13.15 28.46 8.35
CA SER A 308 -13.97 28.58 9.56
C SER A 308 -14.05 27.31 10.42
N GLY A 309 -13.49 26.19 9.95
CA GLY A 309 -13.71 24.86 10.50
C GLY A 309 -14.89 24.17 9.84
N TYR A 310 -14.63 22.97 9.29
CA TYR A 310 -15.66 22.06 8.80
C TYR A 310 -16.04 21.09 9.92
N GLU A 311 -17.31 21.03 10.28
CA GLU A 311 -17.77 20.25 11.42
C GLU A 311 -17.87 18.75 11.08
N MET A 312 -17.26 17.92 11.91
CA MET A 312 -17.31 16.46 11.81
C MET A 312 -17.39 15.84 13.20
N THR A 313 -17.75 14.56 13.27
CA THR A 313 -17.75 13.79 14.51
C THR A 313 -16.77 12.65 14.41
N PHE A 314 -15.85 12.57 15.38
CA PHE A 314 -15.09 11.36 15.66
C PHE A 314 -15.90 10.45 16.58
N TYR A 315 -15.96 9.17 16.24
CA TYR A 315 -16.58 8.15 17.07
C TYR A 315 -15.53 7.14 17.50
N PHE A 316 -15.41 6.96 18.81
CA PHE A 316 -14.51 6.02 19.45
C PHE A 316 -15.33 4.93 20.13
N ILE A 317 -14.92 3.68 19.95
CA ILE A 317 -15.47 2.55 20.69
C ILE A 317 -14.36 1.61 21.13
N VAL A 318 -14.45 1.16 22.38
CA VAL A 318 -13.58 0.12 22.94
C VAL A 318 -14.39 -1.16 23.10
N THR A 319 -13.94 -2.27 22.52
CA THR A 319 -14.59 -3.59 22.67
C THR A 319 -13.63 -4.57 23.35
N PRO A 320 -14.14 -5.62 24.02
CA PRO A 320 -13.30 -6.77 24.35
C PRO A 320 -12.63 -7.33 23.09
N TYR A 321 -11.44 -7.88 23.25
CA TYR A 321 -10.74 -8.57 22.16
C TYR A 321 -11.33 -9.96 21.94
N TYR A 322 -11.79 -10.23 20.71
CA TYR A 322 -12.24 -11.54 20.27
C TYR A 322 -11.23 -12.11 19.30
N ALA A 323 -10.43 -13.09 19.72
CA ALA A 323 -9.37 -13.63 18.88
C ALA A 323 -9.93 -14.15 17.53
N PRO A 324 -9.35 -13.75 16.39
CA PRO A 324 -9.83 -14.19 15.09
C PRO A 324 -9.58 -15.69 14.91
N LYS A 325 -10.46 -16.36 14.16
CA LYS A 325 -10.35 -17.80 13.88
C LYS A 325 -9.12 -18.15 13.03
N VAL A 326 -8.66 -17.20 12.21
CA VAL A 326 -7.49 -17.32 11.34
C VAL A 326 -6.47 -16.30 11.81
N GLN A 327 -5.21 -16.72 11.96
CA GLN A 327 -4.13 -15.84 12.37
C GLN A 327 -3.99 -14.67 11.40
N GLN A 328 -3.90 -13.45 11.94
CA GLN A 328 -3.79 -12.24 11.12
C GLN A 328 -2.60 -12.31 10.15
N PHE A 329 -2.80 -11.90 8.89
CA PHE A 329 -1.82 -11.93 7.80
C PHE A 329 -1.28 -13.32 7.39
N SER A 330 -1.94 -14.40 7.81
CA SER A 330 -1.47 -15.74 7.47
C SER A 330 -1.81 -16.19 6.04
N THR A 331 -2.86 -15.61 5.43
CA THR A 331 -3.39 -16.07 4.13
C THR A 331 -3.15 -15.09 2.98
N TYR A 332 -2.46 -13.98 3.22
CA TYR A 332 -2.07 -13.02 2.21
C TYR A 332 -0.79 -12.30 2.60
N ASP A 333 -0.11 -11.71 1.62
CA ASP A 333 1.04 -10.87 1.87
C ASP A 333 0.62 -9.40 1.85
N TYR A 334 0.78 -8.76 3.00
CA TYR A 334 0.37 -7.38 3.26
C TYR A 334 1.27 -6.34 2.59
N THR A 335 2.43 -6.75 2.04
CA THR A 335 3.34 -5.83 1.35
C THR A 335 2.72 -5.30 0.07
N TYR A 336 1.83 -6.08 -0.55
CA TYR A 336 1.13 -5.69 -1.77
C TYR A 336 -0.40 -5.78 -1.72
N SER A 337 -0.99 -6.52 -0.80
CA SER A 337 -2.45 -6.67 -0.69
C SER A 337 -2.96 -6.09 0.62
N CYS A 338 -4.14 -5.45 0.59
CA CYS A 338 -4.84 -5.04 1.80
C CYS A 338 -5.62 -6.21 2.47
N GLY A 339 -5.48 -7.45 1.99
CA GLY A 339 -6.09 -8.63 2.61
C GLY A 339 -7.60 -8.76 2.45
N VAL A 340 -8.22 -8.00 1.54
CA VAL A 340 -9.67 -8.11 1.28
C VAL A 340 -9.98 -9.52 0.75
N GLY A 341 -10.96 -10.19 1.36
CA GLY A 341 -11.33 -11.57 1.02
C GLY A 341 -10.39 -12.65 1.58
N SER A 342 -9.30 -12.29 2.25
CA SER A 342 -8.32 -13.26 2.79
C SER A 342 -8.82 -14.04 4.01
N GLY A 343 -9.81 -13.51 4.73
CA GLY A 343 -10.26 -14.03 6.02
C GLY A 343 -9.27 -13.82 7.18
N SER A 344 -8.08 -13.27 6.94
CA SER A 344 -7.03 -13.05 7.94
C SER A 344 -6.61 -11.58 8.10
N LYS A 345 -7.42 -10.65 7.59
CA LYS A 345 -7.11 -9.21 7.62
C LYS A 345 -7.30 -8.58 9.00
N TYR A 346 -8.41 -8.91 9.66
CA TYR A 346 -8.90 -8.15 10.81
C TYR A 346 -8.22 -8.56 12.11
N ILE A 347 -8.11 -7.59 13.03
CA ILE A 347 -7.42 -7.79 14.30
C ILE A 347 -8.22 -8.73 15.22
N ASP A 348 -9.54 -8.75 15.09
CA ASP A 348 -10.46 -9.56 15.89
C ASP A 348 -11.59 -10.15 15.04
N ASP A 349 -12.41 -11.02 15.65
CA ASP A 349 -13.49 -11.77 15.00
C ASP A 349 -14.79 -10.95 14.81
N LEU A 350 -14.76 -9.63 15.06
CA LEU A 350 -15.92 -8.75 14.89
C LEU A 350 -16.10 -8.37 13.40
N PRO A 351 -17.34 -8.12 12.95
CA PRO A 351 -17.62 -7.75 11.57
C PRO A 351 -16.90 -6.47 11.12
N PHE A 352 -16.59 -6.39 9.82
CA PHE A 352 -16.06 -5.17 9.22
C PHE A 352 -17.04 -4.00 9.40
N GLY A 353 -16.55 -2.89 9.96
CA GLY A 353 -17.37 -1.72 10.27
C GLY A 353 -18.14 -1.81 11.59
N TYR A 354 -17.93 -2.86 12.40
CA TYR A 354 -18.59 -3.00 13.70
C TYR A 354 -18.35 -1.78 14.62
N PRO A 355 -19.38 -1.21 15.27
CA PRO A 355 -20.77 -1.69 15.36
C PRO A 355 -21.73 -0.99 14.39
N LEU A 356 -21.21 -0.26 13.40
CA LEU A 356 -21.98 0.50 12.40
C LEU A 356 -22.35 -0.35 11.16
N ASP A 357 -22.06 -1.65 11.19
CA ASP A 357 -22.29 -2.63 10.13
C ASP A 357 -23.76 -3.05 9.95
N ARG A 358 -24.64 -2.66 10.87
CA ARG A 358 -26.03 -3.13 10.98
C ARG A 358 -27.01 -2.07 11.46
N ASP A 359 -28.29 -2.39 11.47
CA ASP A 359 -29.36 -1.54 12.00
C ASP A 359 -29.23 -1.31 13.50
N ILE A 360 -29.41 -0.05 13.89
CA ILE A 360 -29.20 0.42 15.25
C ILE A 360 -30.53 0.38 16.01
N ASP A 361 -30.60 -0.49 17.00
CA ASP A 361 -31.63 -0.42 18.02
C ASP A 361 -31.17 0.50 19.17
N PHE A 362 -31.72 1.72 19.16
CA PHE A 362 -31.39 2.76 20.13
C PHE A 362 -31.79 2.43 21.57
N SER A 363 -32.57 1.38 21.82
CA SER A 363 -32.92 0.96 23.19
C SER A 363 -31.71 0.43 23.97
N TYR A 364 -30.69 -0.10 23.30
CA TYR A 364 -29.49 -0.66 23.93
C TYR A 364 -28.15 -0.27 23.28
N PHE A 365 -28.17 0.36 22.09
CA PHE A 365 -26.94 0.62 21.35
C PHE A 365 -25.94 1.51 22.10
N TYR A 366 -26.41 2.57 22.76
CA TYR A 366 -25.52 3.51 23.44
C TYR A 366 -24.99 2.92 24.75
N THR A 367 -23.67 2.71 24.82
CA THR A 367 -22.98 2.03 25.92
C THR A 367 -21.82 2.87 26.44
N LYS A 368 -21.35 2.59 27.68
CA LYS A 368 -20.32 3.38 28.38
C LYS A 368 -18.95 3.38 27.68
N ASN A 369 -18.71 2.41 26.81
CA ASN A 369 -17.49 2.23 26.03
C ASN A 369 -17.55 2.90 24.66
N MET A 370 -18.58 3.71 24.39
CA MET A 370 -18.73 4.54 23.20
C MET A 370 -18.51 6.01 23.53
N TYR A 371 -17.84 6.75 22.65
CA TYR A 371 -17.64 8.18 22.80
C TYR A 371 -17.71 8.88 21.43
N PHE A 372 -18.55 9.91 21.33
CA PHE A 372 -18.68 10.76 20.14
C PHE A 372 -18.13 12.14 20.46
N LYS A 373 -17.25 12.66 19.60
CA LYS A 373 -16.61 13.95 19.77
C LYS A 373 -16.70 14.77 18.51
N ASP A 374 -17.41 15.88 18.59
CA ASP A 374 -17.42 16.87 17.52
C ASP A 374 -16.07 17.59 17.44
N VAL A 375 -15.61 17.77 16.21
CA VAL A 375 -14.34 18.40 15.86
C VAL A 375 -14.53 19.36 14.70
N LEU A 376 -13.57 20.27 14.55
CA LEU A 376 -13.49 21.20 13.43
C LEU A 376 -12.25 20.89 12.60
N ILE A 377 -12.44 20.69 11.29
CA ILE A 377 -11.35 20.52 10.33
C ILE A 377 -11.10 21.86 9.65
N TYR A 378 -9.96 22.48 9.97
CA TYR A 378 -9.54 23.75 9.38
C TYR A 378 -8.76 23.53 8.09
N HIS A 379 -8.94 24.42 7.12
CA HIS A 379 -8.16 24.44 5.89
C HIS A 379 -7.38 25.74 5.75
N SER A 380 -6.11 25.61 5.35
CA SER A 380 -5.25 26.69 4.94
C SER A 380 -4.76 26.40 3.52
N ASP A 381 -4.70 27.45 2.68
CA ASP A 381 -4.12 27.39 1.33
C ASP A 381 -2.58 27.42 1.35
N GLU A 382 -1.96 27.34 2.53
CA GLU A 382 -0.51 27.16 2.68
C GLU A 382 -0.02 25.94 1.89
N VAL A 383 0.79 26.22 0.87
CA VAL A 383 1.51 25.20 0.12
C VAL A 383 2.86 25.02 0.79
N LYS A 384 3.16 23.79 1.26
CA LYS A 384 4.52 23.47 1.71
C LYS A 384 5.50 23.70 0.56
N PRO A 385 6.55 24.53 0.73
CA PRO A 385 7.64 24.58 -0.23
C PRO A 385 8.32 23.20 -0.32
N PHE A 386 8.87 22.92 -1.50
CA PHE A 386 9.57 21.66 -1.79
C PHE A 386 10.83 21.49 -0.95
#